data_AF-A0A940KGX9-F1
#
_entry.id   AF-A0A940KGX9-F1
#
_cell.length_a   1.000
_cell.length_b   1.000
_cell.length_c   1.000
_cell.angle_alpha   90.00
_cell.angle_beta   90.00
_cell.angle_gamma   90.00
#
_symmetry.space_group_name_H-M   'P 1'
#
loop_
_entity.id
_entity.type
_entity.pdbx_description
1 polymer ?
#
loop_
_entity_poly.entity_id
_entity_poly.type
_entity_poly.pdbx_seq_one_letter_code
_entity_poly.pdbx_strand_id
1 'polypeptide(L)' 'MSLRNLISFVGEANDAETLYDIKTKKVYLFSHDHSFTYVTTVEGQPKYTFHHINGVINFVDYVEALATQWTSHIE' A
#
# COMPACT_ATOMS: atom_id res chain seq x y z
N MET A 1 -10.29 -0.49 10.97
CA MET A 1 -10.01 0.58 9.98
C MET A 1 -11.32 1.16 9.50
N SER A 2 -11.45 2.48 9.40
CA SER A 2 -12.69 3.12 8.90
C SER A 2 -12.47 3.63 7.48
N LEU A 3 -13.30 3.19 6.54
CA LEU A 3 -13.19 3.57 5.12
C LEU A 3 -13.31 5.08 4.89
N ARG A 4 -14.01 5.80 5.77
CA ARG A 4 -14.17 7.27 5.70
C ARG A 4 -12.87 8.04 5.93
N ASN A 5 -11.87 7.39 6.51
CA ASN A 5 -10.55 7.99 6.75
C ASN A 5 -9.55 7.66 5.64
N LEU A 6 -9.91 6.81 4.67
CA LEU A 6 -9.00 6.36 3.63
C LEU A 6 -9.08 7.31 2.44
N ILE A 7 -7.91 7.69 1.93
CA ILE A 7 -7.75 8.42 0.68
C ILE A 7 -6.98 7.52 -0.27
N SER A 8 -7.57 7.21 -1.43
CA SER A 8 -6.86 6.58 -2.55
C SER A 8 -5.97 7.63 -3.20
N PHE A 9 -4.68 7.31 -3.34
CA PHE A 9 -3.69 8.26 -3.90
C PHE A 9 -2.86 7.66 -5.04
N VAL A 10 -2.93 6.34 -5.26
CA VAL A 10 -2.42 5.65 -6.44
C VAL A 10 -3.44 4.60 -6.85
N GLY A 11 -3.79 4.57 -8.14
CA GLY A 11 -4.53 3.48 -8.76
C GLY A 11 -3.66 2.80 -9.81
N GLU A 12 -3.69 1.47 -9.83
CA GLU A 12 -3.00 0.64 -10.82
C GLU A 12 -3.96 0.17 -11.92
N ALA A 13 -3.42 -0.28 -13.06
CA ALA A 13 -4.23 -0.71 -14.20
C ALA A 13 -5.08 -1.98 -13.94
N ASN A 14 -4.79 -2.72 -12.88
CA ASN A 14 -5.52 -3.92 -12.45
C ASN A 14 -6.53 -3.64 -11.32
N ASP A 15 -6.94 -2.38 -11.14
CA ASP A 15 -7.86 -1.91 -10.09
C ASP A 15 -7.31 -2.02 -8.65
N ALA A 16 -6.01 -2.28 -8.48
CA ALA A 16 -5.37 -2.14 -7.18
C ALA A 16 -5.27 -0.66 -6.79
N GLU A 17 -5.49 -0.36 -5.51
CA GLU A 17 -5.43 0.99 -4.95
C GLU A 17 -4.47 1.07 -3.76
N THR A 18 -3.60 2.08 -3.77
CA THR A 18 -2.84 2.45 -2.56
C THR A 18 -3.59 3.52 -1.80
N LEU A 19 -3.85 3.23 -0.52
CA LEU A 19 -4.74 3.98 0.35
C LEU A 19 -3.97 4.52 1.55
N TYR A 20 -4.26 5.75 1.95
CA TYR A 20 -3.70 6.40 3.13
C TYR A 20 -4.78 6.71 4.16
N ASP A 21 -4.61 6.24 5.39
CA ASP A 21 -5.50 6.56 6.51
C ASP A 21 -5.07 7.88 7.15
N ILE A 22 -5.90 8.92 7.02
CA ILE A 22 -5.60 10.26 7.52
C ILE A 22 -5.49 10.36 9.05
N LYS A 23 -6.04 9.39 9.79
CA LYS A 23 -6.01 9.35 11.26
C LYS A 23 -4.79 8.60 11.75
N THR A 24 -4.59 7.38 11.25
CA THR A 24 -3.49 6.51 11.72
C THR A 24 -2.18 6.76 10.98
N LYS A 25 -2.24 7.52 9.88
CA LYS A 25 -1.12 7.79 8.96
C LYS A 25 -0.62 6.55 8.22
N LYS A 26 -1.35 5.43 8.33
CA LYS A 26 -0.95 4.16 7.73
C LYS A 26 -1.23 4.12 6.24
N VAL A 27 -0.34 3.48 5.51
CA VAL A 27 -0.52 3.14 4.09
C VAL A 27 -0.95 1.68 3.95
N TYR A 28 -1.88 1.44 3.05
CA TYR A 28 -2.42 0.13 2.73
C TYR A 28 -2.47 -0.06 1.22
N LEU A 29 -2.36 -1.31 0.79
CA LEU A 29 -2.64 -1.72 -0.57
C LEU A 29 -3.93 -2.52 -0.58
N PHE A 30 -4.91 -2.07 -1.37
CA PHE A 30 -6.14 -2.80 -1.62
C PHE A 30 -6.06 -3.46 -2.99
N SER A 31 -6.00 -4.79 -3.03
CA SER A 31 -5.84 -5.53 -4.27
C SER A 31 -6.24 -7.00 -4.14
N HIS A 32 -6.72 -7.53 -5.28
CA HIS A 32 -7.20 -8.89 -5.44
C HIS A 32 -6.13 -9.89 -5.94
N ASP A 33 -4.97 -9.44 -6.46
CA ASP A 33 -4.05 -10.31 -7.23
C ASP A 33 -2.56 -10.28 -6.82
N HIS A 34 -2.16 -9.66 -5.71
CA HIS A 34 -0.73 -9.45 -5.46
C HIS A 34 0.07 -10.67 -4.97
N SER A 35 1.33 -10.69 -5.42
CA SER A 35 2.40 -11.56 -4.90
C SER A 35 2.77 -11.18 -3.46
N PHE A 36 2.67 -12.16 -2.55
CA PHE A 36 2.92 -12.00 -1.11
C PHE A 36 4.39 -11.75 -0.73
N THR A 37 5.29 -11.54 -1.69
CA THR A 37 6.70 -11.26 -1.41
C THR A 37 6.89 -9.87 -0.79
N TYR A 38 6.14 -8.87 -1.24
CA TYR A 38 6.31 -7.47 -0.84
C TYR A 38 5.19 -6.95 0.05
N VAL A 39 4.16 -7.77 0.28
CA VAL A 39 2.97 -7.36 1.01
C VAL A 39 2.52 -8.43 1.99
N THR A 40 1.91 -8.01 3.09
CA THR A 40 1.38 -8.89 4.14
C THR A 40 -0.07 -8.55 4.43
N THR A 41 -0.95 -9.56 4.52
CA THR A 41 -2.39 -9.33 4.77
C THR A 41 -2.62 -8.58 6.08
N VAL A 42 -3.52 -7.60 6.08
CA VAL A 42 -3.94 -6.91 7.31
C VAL A 42 -4.78 -7.87 8.16
N GLU A 43 -4.40 -8.03 9.44
CA GLU A 43 -5.12 -8.90 10.37
C GLU A 43 -6.60 -8.47 10.51
N GLY A 44 -7.50 -9.47 10.49
CA GLY A 44 -8.94 -9.24 10.58
C GLY A 44 -9.59 -8.71 9.29
N GLN A 45 -8.87 -8.66 8.17
CA GLN A 45 -9.45 -8.39 6.85
C GLN A 45 -9.55 -9.67 6.00
N PRO A 46 -10.49 -9.74 5.03
CA PRO A 46 -10.55 -10.85 4.09
C PRO A 46 -9.23 -11.01 3.32
N LYS A 47 -8.87 -12.26 3.00
CA LYS A 47 -7.72 -12.52 2.13
C LYS A 47 -7.92 -11.83 0.78
N TYR A 48 -6.83 -11.40 0.15
CA TYR A 48 -6.85 -10.72 -1.15
C TYR A 48 -7.67 -9.41 -1.14
N THR A 49 -7.55 -8.64 -0.05
CA THR A 49 -8.15 -7.30 0.02
C THR A 49 -7.10 -6.31 0.49
N PHE A 50 -7.03 -6.04 1.80
CA PHE A 50 -6.08 -5.10 2.38
C PHE A 50 -4.78 -5.78 2.79
N HIS A 51 -3.68 -5.15 2.38
CA HIS A 51 -2.33 -5.57 2.69
C HIS A 51 -1.52 -4.39 3.24
N HIS A 52 -0.58 -4.71 4.11
CA HIS A 52 0.56 -3.86 4.44
C HIS A 52 1.60 -4.00 3.34
N ILE A 53 2.21 -2.88 2.95
CA ILE A 53 3.42 -2.89 2.12
C ILE A 53 4.61 -3.05 3.07
N ASN A 54 5.42 -4.09 2.89
CA ASN A 54 6.49 -4.41 3.82
C ASN A 54 7.51 -3.26 3.90
N GLY A 55 7.78 -2.77 5.11
CA GLY A 55 8.69 -1.64 5.34
C GLY A 55 8.08 -0.25 5.13
N VAL A 56 6.81 -0.15 4.73
CA VAL A 56 6.10 1.12 4.56
C VAL A 56 5.03 1.25 5.64
N ILE A 57 5.20 2.23 6.53
CA ILE A 57 4.21 2.52 7.56
C ILE A 57 3.38 3.72 7.12
N ASN A 58 4.03 4.79 6.70
CA ASN A 58 3.38 6.06 6.37
C ASN A 58 3.67 6.53 4.94
N PHE A 59 3.07 7.65 4.55
CA PHE A 59 3.19 8.19 3.20
C PHE A 59 4.64 8.57 2.83
N VAL A 60 5.43 9.07 3.77
CA VAL A 60 6.85 9.37 3.54
C VAL A 60 7.61 8.09 3.24
N ASP A 61 7.41 7.04 4.05
CA ASP A 61 8.06 5.74 3.82
C ASP A 61 7.71 5.18 2.43
N TYR A 62 6.46 5.36 1.98
CA TYR A 62 6.02 4.94 0.65
C TYR A 62 6.78 5.68 -0.46
N VAL A 63 6.86 7.00 -0.38
CA VAL A 63 7.55 7.82 -1.38
C VAL A 63 9.05 7.50 -1.41
N GLU A 64 9.69 7.36 -0.25
CA GLU A 64 11.11 7.02 -0.16
C GLU A 64 11.40 5.61 -0.68
N ALA A 65 10.53 4.63 -0.38
CA ALA A 65 10.65 3.27 -0.92
C ALA A 65 10.53 3.26 -2.45
N LEU A 66 9.54 3.98 -3.00
CA LEU A 66 9.35 4.11 -4.44
C LEU A 66 10.53 4.81 -5.11
N ALA A 67 11.00 5.93 -4.54
CA ALA A 67 12.15 6.66 -5.04
C ALA A 67 13.41 5.77 -5.03
N THR A 68 13.64 5.01 -3.96
CA THR A 68 14.75 4.07 -3.86
C THR A 68 14.66 3.02 -4.97
N GLN A 69 13.49 2.40 -5.17
CA GLN A 69 13.27 1.42 -6.24
C GLN A 69 13.56 2.01 -7.62
N TRP A 70 13.13 3.24 -7.88
CA TRP A 70 13.42 3.90 -9.14
C TRP A 70 14.92 4.15 -9.29
N THR A 71 15.57 4.76 -8.30
CA THR A 71 17.02 5.03 -8.38
C THR A 71 17.88 3.77 -8.51
N SER A 72 17.43 2.62 -7.98
CA SER A 72 18.15 1.35 -8.14
C SER A 72 17.91 0.66 -9.48
N HIS A 73 16.97 1.15 -10.30
CA HIS A 73 16.59 0.58 -11.60
C HIS A 73 16.63 1.60 -12.76
N ILE A 74 16.99 2.85 -12.49
CA ILE A 74 17.34 3.83 -13.51
C ILE A 74 18.80 3.56 -13.89
N GLU A 75 19.01 2.94 -15.06
CA GLU A 75 20.29 2.92 -15.78
C GLU A 75 20.61 4.30 -16.38
#